data_AF-A0A971EBV3-F1
#
_entry.id   AF-A0A971EBV3-F1
#
_cell.length_a   1.000
_cell.length_b   1.000
_cell.length_c   1.000
_cell.angle_alpha   90.00
_cell.angle_beta   90.00
_cell.angle_gamma   90.00
#
_symmetry.space_group_name_H-M   'P 1'
#
loop_
_entity.id
_entity.type
_entity.pdbx_description
1 polymer ?
#
loop_
_entity_poly.entity_id
_entity_poly.type
_entity_poly.pdbx_seq_one_letter_code
_entity_poly.pdbx_strand_id
1 'polypeptide(L)' 'MAPIICIETDNPFPVIRTMEEHSARLLAMTCGEGPDITFRMFYFLEDQ' A
#
# COMPACT_ATOMS: atom_id res chain seq x y z
N MET A 1 -8.05 16.36 -6.62
CA MET A 1 -7.61 14.97 -6.92
C MET A 1 -6.81 14.53 -5.72
N ALA A 2 -7.30 13.57 -4.95
CA ALA A 2 -6.53 13.05 -3.83
C ALA A 2 -5.37 12.19 -4.36
N PRO A 3 -4.19 12.29 -3.77
CA PRO A 3 -2.99 11.60 -4.24
C PRO A 3 -3.13 10.08 -4.04
N ILE A 4 -2.66 9.32 -5.04
CA ILE A 4 -2.49 7.86 -4.93
C ILE A 4 -1.03 7.58 -4.60
N ILE A 5 -0.80 6.80 -3.55
CA ILE A 5 0.54 6.36 -3.13
C ILE A 5 0.73 4.90 -3.53
N CYS A 6 1.89 4.56 -4.08
CA CYS A 6 2.30 3.18 -4.34
C CYS A 6 3.47 2.82 -3.42
N ILE A 7 3.34 1.71 -2.69
CA ILE A 7 4.40 1.17 -1.82
C ILE A 7 4.73 -0.24 -2.30
N GLU A 8 6.03 -0.52 -2.49
CA GLU A 8 6.54 -1.86 -2.75
C GLU A 8 7.25 -2.38 -1.50
N THR A 9 6.90 -3.57 -1.04
CA THR A 9 7.45 -4.17 0.19
C THR A 9 7.44 -5.68 0.13
N ASP A 10 8.40 -6.33 0.78
CA ASP A 10 8.42 -7.77 1.04
C ASP A 10 7.56 -8.18 2.25
N ASN A 11 7.15 -7.20 3.08
CA ASN A 11 6.33 -7.41 4.27
C ASN A 11 5.14 -6.44 4.31
N PRO A 12 3.97 -6.86 3.80
CA PRO A 12 2.83 -5.95 3.61
C PRO A 12 2.14 -5.57 4.93
N PHE A 13 2.13 -6.45 5.96
CA PHE A 13 1.33 -6.22 7.16
C PHE A 13 1.72 -4.98 7.98
N PRO A 14 3.01 -4.69 8.24
CA PRO A 14 3.42 -3.44 8.87
C PRO A 14 2.97 -2.21 8.08
N VAL A 15 3.07 -2.27 6.74
CA VAL A 15 2.66 -1.17 5.86
C VAL A 15 1.15 -0.93 5.95
N ILE A 16 0.32 -1.98 5.88
CA ILE A 16 -1.14 -1.86 6.02
C ILE A 16 -1.48 -1.12 7.31
N ARG A 17 -0.92 -1.58 8.44
CA ARG A 17 -1.20 -0.98 9.75
C ARG A 17 -0.86 0.50 9.79
N THR A 18 0.35 0.88 9.35
CA THR A 18 0.76 2.28 9.33
C THR A 18 -0.14 3.13 8.43
N MET A 19 -0.53 2.61 7.28
CA MET A 19 -1.39 3.35 6.35
C MET A 19 -2.81 3.55 6.90
N GLU A 20 -3.38 2.53 7.57
CA GLU A 20 -4.67 2.64 8.27
C GLU A 20 -4.63 3.72 9.38
N GLU A 21 -3.54 3.80 10.16
CA GLU A 21 -3.34 4.84 11.19
C GLU A 21 -3.30 6.26 10.60
N HIS A 22 -2.87 6.40 9.34
CA HIS A 22 -2.76 7.68 8.63
C HIS A 22 -3.98 8.04 7.77
N SER A 23 -5.13 7.40 7.99
CA SER A 23 -6.35 7.61 7.18
C SER A 23 -6.13 7.37 5.68
N ALA A 24 -5.21 6.45 5.35
CA ALA A 24 -4.99 6.01 3.99
C ALA A 24 -5.74 4.71 3.73
N ARG A 25 -6.49 4.64 2.62
CA ARG A 25 -7.27 3.46 2.25
C ARG A 25 -6.57 2.65 1.17
N LEU A 26 -6.39 1.36 1.42
CA LEU A 26 -5.86 0.43 0.42
C LEU A 26 -6.87 0.25 -0.72
N LEU A 27 -6.45 0.56 -1.94
CA LEU A 27 -7.23 0.40 -3.17
C LEU A 27 -7.00 -0.98 -3.80
N ALA A 28 -5.73 -1.39 -3.89
CA ALA A 28 -5.34 -2.63 -4.52
C ALA A 28 -4.00 -3.11 -3.98
N MET A 29 -3.81 -4.43 -3.99
CA MET A 29 -2.54 -5.07 -3.70
C MET A 29 -2.25 -6.12 -4.77
N THR A 30 -1.03 -6.14 -5.30
CA THR A 30 -0.57 -7.12 -6.27
C THR A 30 0.72 -7.77 -5.77
N CYS A 31 0.82 -9.09 -5.90
CA CYS A 31 2.06 -9.81 -5.65
C CYS A 31 2.95 -9.74 -6.91
N GLY A 32 4.23 -9.44 -6.74
CA GLY A 32 5.22 -9.45 -7.80
C GLY A 32 5.55 -10.88 -8.25
N GLU A 33 5.84 -11.04 -9.54
CA GLU A 33 6.20 -12.34 -10.15
C GLU A 33 7.71 -12.64 -10.09
N GLY A 34 8.48 -11.85 -9.32
CA GLY A 34 9.93 -11.98 -9.21
C GLY A 34 10.37 -13.16 -8.34
N PRO A 35 11.68 -13.48 -8.34
CA PRO A 35 12.25 -14.51 -7.46
C PRO A 35 12.09 -14.15 -5.98
N ASP A 36 12.03 -12.85 -5.66
CA ASP A 36 11.73 -12.33 -4.34
C ASP A 36 10.24 -11.97 -4.26
N ILE A 37 9.55 -12.48 -3.23
CA ILE A 37 8.14 -12.15 -2.97
C ILE A 37 8.06 -10.69 -2.57
N THR A 38 7.49 -9.87 -3.44
CA THR A 38 7.24 -8.45 -3.21
C THR A 38 5.76 -8.15 -3.42
N PHE A 39 5.24 -7.18 -2.68
CA PHE A 39 3.86 -6.72 -2.76
C PHE A 39 3.87 -5.26 -3.16
N ARG A 40 3.14 -4.92 -4.24
CA ARG A 40 2.81 -3.53 -4.57
C ARG A 40 1.44 -3.20 -4.04
N MET A 41 1.34 -2.11 -3.32
CA MET A 41 0.16 -1.69 -2.59
C MET A 41 -0.18 -0.25 -2.98
N PHE A 42 -1.41 -0.04 -3.42
CA PHE A 42 -1.90 1.26 -3.88
C PHE A 42 -2.85 1.83 -2.84
N TYR A 43 -2.59 3.05 -2.36
CA TYR A 43 -3.38 3.70 -1.34
C TYR A 43 -3.95 5.03 -1.81
N PHE A 44 -5.15 5.34 -1.36
CA PHE A 44 -5.78 6.65 -1.45
C PHE A 44 -5.65 7.37 -0.11
N LEU A 45 -5.15 8.61 -0.12
CA LEU A 45 -5.18 9.46 1.07
C LEU A 45 -6.54 10.14 1.18
N GLU A 46 -7.26 9.92 2.28
CA GLU A 46 -8.44 10.71 2.58
C GLU A 46 -7.97 12.12 3.01
N ASP A 47 -8.32 13.15 2.23
CA ASP A 47 -8.22 14.55 2.71
C ASP A 47 -9.15 14.68 3.93
N GLN A 48 -8.61 15.12 5.06
CA GLN A 48 -9.40 15.39 6.27
C GLN A 48 -10.31 16.61 6.10
#